data_AF-A0A6A6XZJ5-F1
#
_entry.id   AF-A0A6A6XZJ5-F1
#
_cell.length_a   1.000
_cell.length_b   1.000
_cell.length_c   1.000
_cell.angle_alpha   90.00
_cell.angle_beta   90.00
_cell.angle_gamma   90.00
#
_symmetry.space_group_name_H-M   'P 1'
#
loop_
_entity.id
_entity.type
_entity.pdbx_description
1 polymer ?
#
loop_
_entity_poly.entity_id
_entity_poly.type
_entity_poly.pdbx_seq_one_letter_code
_entity_poly.pdbx_strand_id
1 'polypeptide(L)'
;MGCDPVFYTDFNSAAAVDYFGFPAPIKFQDKRWKITNTIRNVYNFGNGWWGSSTQIQVFCGDNSMRQPEGSYCTNRPGHVHLVDKYSDDKDGLMFCDSWFRLSTLSGAISEGGLSHEYWNIENYENRARHWINALLMKKNIGTWPTDQTGNGDIARQQFTYPDYGLKWMLTPSAVKWAAKNPVDSIGNLDDRVLKNADTWSWFAMAAYITTKDGGGIYTPAPYVPAGFKFDTVGAFNVTG
;
A
#
# COMPACT_ATOMS: atom_id res chain seq x y z
N MET A 1 9.68 -19.84 25.66
CA MET A 1 8.85 -18.64 25.43
C MET A 1 9.80 -17.48 25.22
N GLY A 2 10.21 -17.24 23.97
CA GLY A 2 11.01 -16.07 23.64
C GLY A 2 10.12 -14.84 23.69
N CYS A 3 10.57 -13.77 24.31
CA CYS A 3 9.87 -12.49 24.29
C CYS A 3 9.62 -12.10 22.83
N ASP A 4 8.36 -11.91 22.44
CA ASP A 4 8.04 -11.28 21.16
C ASP A 4 8.85 -9.99 21.07
N PRO A 5 9.57 -9.73 19.96
CA PRO A 5 10.25 -8.46 19.78
C PRO A 5 9.22 -7.34 20.00
N VAL A 6 9.54 -6.39 20.88
CA VAL A 6 8.64 -5.27 21.16
C VAL A 6 8.49 -4.45 19.88
N PHE A 7 7.37 -4.66 19.18
CA PHE A 7 6.99 -3.89 18.00
C PHE A 7 6.66 -2.45 18.42
N TYR A 8 7.61 -1.55 18.23
CA TYR A 8 7.38 -0.11 18.39
C TYR A 8 7.16 0.53 17.02
N THR A 9 6.00 1.18 16.84
CA THR A 9 5.75 2.05 15.69
C THR A 9 5.91 3.50 16.15
N ASP A 10 6.89 4.20 15.60
CA ASP A 10 7.04 5.63 15.82
C ASP A 10 6.01 6.40 14.98
N PHE A 11 4.85 6.66 15.57
CA PHE A 11 3.77 7.44 14.93
C PHE A 11 4.12 8.93 14.76
N ASN A 12 5.20 9.41 15.37
CA ASN A 12 5.70 10.77 15.17
C ASN A 12 6.79 10.81 14.09
N SER A 13 7.23 9.66 13.58
CA SER A 13 8.11 9.61 12.43
C SER A 13 7.44 10.30 11.25
N ALA A 14 8.21 11.05 10.47
CA ALA A 14 7.62 11.82 9.40
C ALA A 14 7.09 10.95 8.24
N ALA A 15 7.56 9.71 8.09
CA ALA A 15 6.92 8.72 7.22
C ALA A 15 5.51 8.34 7.71
N ALA A 16 5.32 8.13 9.02
CA ALA A 16 3.99 7.87 9.57
C ALA A 16 3.06 9.08 9.38
N VAL A 17 3.57 10.30 9.59
CA VAL A 17 2.80 11.53 9.38
C VAL A 17 2.41 11.74 7.92
N ASP A 18 3.32 11.47 6.98
CA ASP A 18 3.07 11.65 5.54
C ASP A 18 1.98 10.71 5.01
N TYR A 19 1.98 9.46 5.46
CA TYR A 19 1.12 8.42 4.88
C TYR A 19 -0.12 8.11 5.70
N PHE A 20 -0.04 8.23 7.03
CA PHE A 20 -1.20 8.05 7.89
C PHE A 20 -1.83 9.38 8.28
N GLY A 21 -1.12 10.52 8.21
CA GLY A 21 -1.64 11.83 8.61
C GLY A 21 -1.15 12.24 10.00
N PHE A 22 -1.46 13.48 10.39
CA PHE A 22 -0.96 14.05 11.63
C PHE A 22 -1.59 13.34 12.85
N PRO A 23 -0.82 12.96 13.90
CA PRO A 23 -1.31 12.18 15.03
C PRO A 23 -2.17 12.96 16.06
N ALA A 24 -2.47 14.24 15.82
CA ALA A 24 -3.22 15.10 16.74
C ALA A 24 -4.75 14.93 16.76
N PRO A 25 -5.46 14.53 15.69
CA PRO A 25 -6.89 14.25 15.77
C PRO A 25 -7.12 13.03 16.66
N ILE A 26 -8.05 13.15 17.62
CA ILE A 26 -8.45 12.12 18.61
C ILE A 26 -8.69 10.75 17.94
N LYS A 27 -9.26 10.72 16.73
CA LYS A 27 -9.52 9.47 15.99
C LYS A 27 -8.26 8.74 15.50
N PHE A 28 -7.12 9.40 15.26
CA PHE A 28 -5.89 8.69 14.88
C PHE A 28 -5.26 7.95 16.04
N GLN A 29 -5.38 8.49 17.26
CA GLN A 29 -4.94 7.81 18.47
C GLN A 29 -5.71 6.50 18.68
N ASP A 30 -7.03 6.52 18.46
CA ASP A 30 -7.90 5.34 18.57
C ASP A 30 -7.59 4.25 17.53
N LYS A 31 -6.93 4.60 16.42
CA LYS A 31 -6.55 3.67 15.35
C LYS A 31 -5.08 3.20 15.45
N ARG A 32 -4.26 3.73 16.37
CA ARG A 32 -2.84 3.33 16.53
C ARG A 32 -2.68 1.83 16.77
N TRP A 33 -3.50 1.27 17.66
CA TRP A 33 -3.49 -0.18 17.90
C TRP A 33 -3.81 -0.98 16.63
N LYS A 34 -4.78 -0.51 15.83
CA LYS A 34 -5.12 -1.13 14.55
C LYS A 34 -3.92 -1.11 13.61
N ILE A 35 -3.24 0.04 13.53
CA ILE A 35 -2.06 0.19 12.67
C ILE A 35 -0.92 -0.74 13.08
N THR A 36 -0.61 -0.78 14.37
CA THR A 36 0.41 -1.68 14.92
C THR A 36 0.09 -3.16 14.64
N ASN A 37 -1.18 -3.56 14.76
CA ASN A 37 -1.60 -4.94 14.47
C ASN A 37 -1.45 -5.31 12.99
N THR A 38 -1.84 -4.43 12.08
CA THR A 38 -1.67 -4.67 10.64
C THR A 38 -0.20 -4.86 10.30
N ILE A 39 0.70 -4.02 10.84
CA ILE A 39 2.16 -4.16 10.66
C ILE A 39 2.66 -5.50 11.21
N ARG A 40 2.19 -5.90 12.40
CA ARG A 40 2.55 -7.18 13.02
C ARG A 40 2.10 -8.37 12.16
N ASN A 41 0.89 -8.33 11.60
CA ASN A 41 0.39 -9.40 10.72
C ASN A 41 1.25 -9.56 9.47
N VAL A 42 1.63 -8.45 8.83
CA VAL A 42 2.53 -8.46 7.67
C VAL A 42 3.91 -9.03 8.04
N TYR A 43 4.47 -8.62 9.18
CA TYR A 43 5.75 -9.14 9.67
C TYR A 43 5.69 -10.65 9.96
N ASN A 44 4.65 -11.11 10.65
CA ASN A 44 4.49 -12.53 10.97
C ASN A 44 4.38 -13.39 9.70
N PHE A 45 3.66 -12.90 8.70
CA PHE A 45 3.59 -13.55 7.40
C PHE A 45 4.97 -13.62 6.72
N GLY A 46 5.72 -12.51 6.70
CA GLY A 46 7.05 -12.43 6.12
C GLY A 46 8.08 -13.35 6.78
N ASN A 47 7.99 -13.58 8.09
CA ASN A 47 8.91 -14.43 8.85
C ASN A 47 8.55 -15.92 8.86
N GLY A 48 7.66 -16.37 7.99
CA GLY A 48 7.41 -17.81 7.83
C GLY A 48 6.42 -18.42 8.82
N TRP A 49 5.72 -17.62 9.63
CA TRP A 49 4.67 -18.15 10.51
C TRP A 49 3.38 -18.35 9.72
N TRP A 50 3.31 -19.46 8.99
CA TRP A 50 2.24 -19.73 8.03
C TRP A 50 1.23 -20.73 8.60
N GLY A 51 0.05 -20.23 9.00
CA GLY A 51 -1.12 -21.08 9.24
C GLY A 51 -1.73 -21.59 7.93
N SER A 52 -2.54 -22.65 7.97
CA SER A 52 -3.19 -23.21 6.77
C SER A 52 -3.99 -22.18 5.95
N SER A 53 -4.57 -21.15 6.59
CA SER A 53 -5.31 -20.06 5.94
C SER A 53 -4.44 -19.00 5.24
N THR A 54 -3.11 -19.07 5.39
CA THR A 54 -2.16 -18.09 4.82
C THR A 54 -1.53 -18.54 3.49
N GLN A 55 -1.85 -19.75 3.02
CA GLN A 55 -1.35 -20.24 1.73
C GLN A 55 -1.93 -19.43 0.56
N ILE A 56 -1.08 -19.12 -0.41
CA ILE A 56 -1.42 -18.35 -1.61
C ILE A 56 -0.86 -19.10 -2.81
N GLN A 57 -1.67 -19.22 -3.87
CA GLN A 57 -1.21 -19.72 -5.16
C GLN A 57 -0.63 -18.56 -5.97
N VAL A 58 0.59 -18.72 -6.46
CA VAL A 58 1.29 -17.70 -7.25
C VAL A 58 1.17 -18.00 -8.73
N PHE A 59 0.70 -17.03 -9.49
CA PHE A 59 0.58 -17.07 -10.93
C PHE A 59 1.47 -15.98 -11.55
N CYS A 60 2.36 -16.37 -12.44
CA CYS A 60 3.36 -15.49 -13.04
C CYS A 60 2.98 -15.16 -14.48
N GLY A 61 2.74 -13.89 -14.77
CA GLY A 61 2.47 -13.36 -16.09
C GLY A 61 1.04 -12.90 -16.29
N ASP A 62 0.84 -12.07 -17.31
CA ASP A 62 -0.49 -11.61 -17.72
C ASP A 62 -1.37 -12.81 -18.14
N ASN A 63 -2.66 -12.78 -17.81
CA ASN A 63 -3.62 -13.86 -18.14
C ASN A 63 -3.25 -15.25 -17.60
N SER A 64 -2.40 -15.33 -16.58
CA SER A 64 -2.00 -16.60 -15.96
C SER A 64 -3.09 -17.24 -15.07
N MET A 65 -4.15 -16.49 -14.75
CA MET A 65 -5.38 -16.97 -14.13
C MET A 65 -6.50 -17.20 -15.16
N ARG A 66 -7.48 -18.03 -14.79
CA ARG A 66 -8.72 -18.27 -15.53
C ARG A 66 -9.55 -16.98 -15.56
N GLN A 67 -10.38 -16.85 -16.59
CA GLN A 67 -11.27 -15.70 -16.72
C GLN A 67 -12.39 -15.76 -15.66
N PRO A 68 -12.83 -14.60 -15.13
CA PRO A 68 -12.46 -13.24 -15.56
C PRO A 68 -11.15 -12.68 -14.97
N GLU A 69 -10.57 -13.32 -13.95
CA GLU A 69 -9.42 -12.82 -13.20
C GLU A 69 -8.16 -12.65 -14.06
N GLY A 70 -7.98 -13.49 -15.08
CA GLY A 70 -6.86 -13.37 -16.03
C GLY A 70 -6.74 -11.98 -16.66
N SER A 71 -7.84 -11.25 -16.82
CA SER A 71 -7.87 -9.90 -17.41
C SER A 71 -7.47 -8.76 -16.47
N TYR A 72 -7.20 -9.04 -15.19
CA TYR A 72 -7.00 -7.97 -14.19
C TYR A 72 -5.77 -7.10 -14.48
N CYS A 73 -4.70 -7.66 -15.05
CA CYS A 73 -3.50 -6.90 -15.44
C CYS A 73 -3.77 -5.84 -16.51
N THR A 74 -4.87 -5.97 -17.26
CA THR A 74 -5.26 -5.01 -18.31
C THR A 74 -6.31 -4.02 -17.80
N ASN A 75 -7.26 -4.50 -16.99
CA ASN A 75 -8.48 -3.75 -16.66
C ASN A 75 -8.50 -3.19 -15.24
N ARG A 76 -7.49 -3.48 -14.42
CA ARG A 76 -7.38 -2.98 -13.05
C ARG A 76 -5.99 -2.38 -12.81
N PRO A 77 -5.89 -1.34 -11.98
CA PRO A 77 -4.59 -0.77 -11.64
C PRO A 77 -3.76 -1.73 -10.79
N GLY A 78 -2.44 -1.68 -10.97
CA GLY A 78 -1.43 -2.35 -10.17
C GLY A 78 -0.59 -3.38 -10.93
N HIS A 79 0.50 -3.81 -10.29
CA HIS A 79 1.43 -4.80 -10.85
C HIS A 79 1.18 -6.23 -10.36
N VAL A 80 0.40 -6.36 -9.29
CA VAL A 80 0.06 -7.63 -8.65
C VAL A 80 -1.41 -7.58 -8.23
N HIS A 81 -2.15 -8.65 -8.49
CA HIS A 81 -3.57 -8.75 -8.14
C HIS A 81 -3.81 -9.95 -7.25
N LEU A 82 -4.44 -9.68 -6.11
CA LEU A 82 -4.98 -10.71 -5.24
C LEU A 82 -6.40 -11.08 -5.70
N VAL A 83 -6.69 -12.37 -5.71
CA VAL A 83 -8.01 -12.94 -5.93
C VAL A 83 -8.33 -13.84 -4.75
N ASP A 84 -9.36 -13.46 -3.99
CA ASP A 84 -9.84 -14.30 -2.89
C ASP A 84 -10.49 -15.58 -3.45
N LYS A 85 -10.20 -16.73 -2.82
CA LYS A 85 -10.83 -18.03 -3.13
C LYS A 85 -10.82 -18.41 -4.63
N TYR A 86 -9.66 -18.33 -5.26
CA TYR A 86 -9.51 -18.58 -6.70
C TYR A 86 -9.65 -20.06 -7.09
N SER A 87 -8.83 -20.96 -6.52
CA SER A 87 -8.90 -22.41 -6.79
C SER A 87 -8.72 -23.20 -5.50
N ASP A 88 -9.53 -24.22 -5.29
CA ASP A 88 -9.53 -25.05 -4.07
C ASP A 88 -9.64 -24.22 -2.77
N ASP A 89 -10.44 -23.14 -2.82
CA ASP A 89 -10.60 -22.15 -1.74
C ASP A 89 -9.30 -21.46 -1.28
N LYS A 90 -8.23 -21.54 -2.07
CA LYS A 90 -6.98 -20.82 -1.83
C LYS A 90 -7.01 -19.47 -2.53
N ASP A 91 -6.41 -18.48 -1.89
CA ASP A 91 -6.24 -17.18 -2.51
C ASP A 91 -5.20 -17.27 -3.63
N GLY A 92 -5.47 -16.61 -4.74
CA GLY A 92 -4.59 -16.51 -5.88
C GLY A 92 -3.91 -15.16 -5.93
N LEU A 93 -2.66 -15.13 -6.36
CA LEU A 93 -1.90 -13.90 -6.55
C LEU A 93 -1.27 -13.90 -7.94
N MET A 94 -1.75 -13.00 -8.79
CA MET A 94 -1.29 -12.85 -10.17
C MET A 94 -0.29 -11.71 -10.25
N PHE A 95 0.91 -12.01 -10.73
CA PHE A 95 1.93 -11.02 -11.07
C PHE A 95 1.82 -10.67 -12.55
N CYS A 96 1.57 -9.40 -12.84
CA CYS A 96 1.54 -8.90 -14.21
C CYS A 96 2.95 -8.78 -14.79
N ASP A 97 3.08 -8.80 -16.11
CA ASP A 97 4.35 -8.63 -16.83
C ASP A 97 5.04 -7.32 -16.45
N SER A 98 4.24 -6.29 -16.14
CA SER A 98 4.71 -4.99 -15.66
C SER A 98 5.51 -5.10 -14.35
N TRP A 99 5.21 -6.06 -13.47
CA TRP A 99 5.96 -6.26 -12.22
C TRP A 99 7.40 -6.70 -12.49
N PHE A 100 7.59 -7.57 -13.47
CA PHE A 100 8.92 -8.08 -13.82
C PHE A 100 9.82 -7.02 -14.45
N ARG A 101 9.24 -5.90 -14.94
CA ARG A 101 10.00 -4.75 -15.46
C ARG A 101 10.49 -3.81 -14.35
N LEU A 102 9.95 -3.92 -13.14
CA LEU A 102 10.37 -3.10 -12.01
C LEU A 102 11.74 -3.52 -11.48
N SER A 103 12.50 -2.57 -10.95
CA SER A 103 13.76 -2.82 -10.25
C SER A 103 13.54 -3.70 -9.01
N THR A 104 14.57 -4.45 -8.63
CA THR A 104 14.64 -5.06 -7.29
C THR A 104 14.75 -3.97 -6.24
N LEU A 105 14.48 -4.29 -4.97
CA LEU A 105 14.66 -3.32 -3.87
C LEU A 105 16.10 -2.77 -3.83
N SER A 106 17.09 -3.64 -3.96
CA SER A 106 18.51 -3.23 -4.01
C SER A 106 18.83 -2.34 -5.20
N GLY A 107 18.29 -2.65 -6.39
CA GLY A 107 18.45 -1.83 -7.59
C GLY A 107 17.85 -0.44 -7.40
N ALA A 108 16.61 -0.37 -6.93
CA ALA A 108 15.91 0.90 -6.70
C ALA A 108 16.57 1.78 -5.64
N ILE A 109 17.20 1.21 -4.60
CA ILE A 109 17.98 1.99 -3.62
C ILE A 109 19.23 2.58 -4.29
N SER A 110 19.94 1.78 -5.07
CA SER A 110 21.14 2.24 -5.78
C SER A 110 20.81 3.31 -6.82
N GLU A 111 19.72 3.16 -7.56
CA GLU A 111 19.28 4.09 -8.60
C GLU A 111 18.68 5.36 -7.97
N GLY A 112 17.78 5.21 -7.00
CA GLY A 112 17.12 6.32 -6.32
C GLY A 112 18.07 7.21 -5.54
N GLY A 113 19.09 6.62 -4.90
CA GLY A 113 20.14 7.37 -4.20
C GLY A 113 21.04 8.20 -5.11
N LEU A 114 21.13 7.86 -6.39
CA LEU A 114 21.89 8.60 -7.41
C LEU A 114 21.05 9.63 -8.16
N SER A 115 19.73 9.67 -7.93
CA SER A 115 18.82 10.62 -8.55
C SER A 115 19.10 12.05 -8.09
N HIS A 116 18.97 13.01 -9.00
CA HIS A 116 18.95 14.44 -8.65
C HIS A 116 17.78 14.82 -7.73
N GLU A 117 16.76 13.97 -7.65
CA GLU A 117 15.62 14.07 -6.75
C GLU A 117 15.58 12.90 -5.76
N TYR A 118 16.69 12.62 -5.08
CA TYR A 118 16.81 11.49 -4.15
C TYR A 118 15.80 11.53 -2.98
N TRP A 119 15.14 12.66 -2.73
CA TRP A 119 14.04 12.80 -1.76
C TRP A 119 12.68 12.37 -2.32
N ASN A 120 12.55 12.18 -3.64
CA ASN A 120 11.32 11.70 -4.25
C ASN A 120 11.22 10.18 -4.09
N ILE A 121 10.28 9.73 -3.24
CA ILE A 121 10.01 8.33 -2.95
C ILE A 121 9.62 7.50 -4.20
N GLU A 122 9.11 8.14 -5.25
CA GLU A 122 8.80 7.46 -6.53
C GLU A 122 10.06 6.89 -7.20
N ASN A 123 11.23 7.52 -6.99
CA ASN A 123 12.50 7.04 -7.54
C ASN A 123 12.97 5.73 -6.91
N TYR A 124 12.30 5.27 -5.85
CA TYR A 124 12.59 4.02 -5.17
C TYR A 124 11.51 2.96 -5.43
N GLU A 125 10.63 3.16 -6.41
CA GLU A 125 9.63 2.16 -6.81
C GLU A 125 10.29 0.83 -7.19
N ASN A 126 9.76 -0.27 -6.67
CA ASN A 126 10.37 -1.59 -6.84
C ASN A 126 9.38 -2.73 -6.65
N ARG A 127 9.82 -3.93 -7.01
CA ARG A 127 9.07 -5.18 -6.88
C ARG A 127 8.53 -5.48 -5.48
N ALA A 128 9.32 -5.21 -4.43
CA ALA A 128 8.96 -5.54 -3.04
C ALA A 128 7.80 -4.67 -2.53
N ARG A 129 7.76 -3.40 -2.92
CA ARG A 129 6.65 -2.48 -2.62
C ARG A 129 5.32 -3.02 -3.12
N HIS A 130 5.26 -3.50 -4.37
CA HIS A 130 4.03 -4.05 -4.95
C HIS A 130 3.66 -5.43 -4.40
N TRP A 131 4.65 -6.20 -3.94
CA TRP A 131 4.39 -7.43 -3.18
C TRP A 131 3.71 -7.14 -1.84
N ILE A 132 4.24 -6.19 -1.06
CA ILE A 132 3.65 -5.76 0.21
C ILE A 132 2.22 -5.25 -0.01
N ASN A 133 2.01 -4.41 -1.03
CA ASN A 133 0.70 -3.90 -1.41
C ASN A 133 -0.34 -5.03 -1.59
N ALA A 134 0.02 -6.08 -2.34
CA ALA A 134 -0.91 -7.17 -2.58
C ALA A 134 -1.12 -8.08 -1.36
N LEU A 135 -0.09 -8.31 -0.54
CA LEU A 135 -0.24 -9.04 0.72
C LEU A 135 -1.19 -8.35 1.69
N LEU A 136 -1.14 -7.02 1.76
CA LEU A 136 -2.06 -6.24 2.57
C LEU A 136 -3.50 -6.34 2.10
N MET A 137 -3.77 -6.71 0.84
CA MET A 137 -5.13 -6.94 0.38
C MET A 137 -5.70 -8.27 0.86
N LYS A 138 -4.86 -9.16 1.38
CA LYS A 138 -5.29 -10.48 1.87
C LYS A 138 -5.93 -10.34 3.23
N LYS A 139 -7.16 -10.83 3.36
CA LYS A 139 -8.04 -10.63 4.55
C LYS A 139 -7.42 -11.01 5.89
N ASN A 140 -6.65 -12.10 5.96
CA ASN A 140 -5.99 -12.53 7.19
C ASN A 140 -4.61 -11.90 7.44
N ILE A 141 -4.16 -11.01 6.54
CA ILE A 141 -2.96 -10.19 6.72
C ILE A 141 -3.38 -8.74 6.96
N GLY A 142 -3.94 -8.08 5.95
CA GLY A 142 -4.46 -6.72 6.05
C GLY A 142 -5.90 -6.69 6.52
N THR A 143 -6.12 -7.16 7.73
CA THR A 143 -7.42 -7.08 8.38
C THR A 143 -7.58 -5.69 8.99
N TRP A 144 -8.57 -4.93 8.53
CA TRP A 144 -9.10 -3.83 9.33
C TRP A 144 -10.03 -4.44 10.38
N PRO A 145 -9.81 -4.26 11.69
CA PRO A 145 -10.74 -4.77 12.67
C PRO A 145 -12.03 -3.97 12.56
N THR A 146 -13.05 -4.63 12.01
CA THR A 146 -14.42 -4.14 11.89
C THR A 146 -15.00 -3.91 13.27
N ASP A 147 -15.22 -2.65 13.60
CA ASP A 147 -16.29 -2.21 14.46
C ASP A 147 -17.60 -2.67 13.82
N GLN A 148 -18.05 -3.87 14.16
CA GLN A 148 -19.40 -4.43 13.96
C GLN A 148 -20.07 -4.10 12.62
N THR A 149 -20.26 -5.12 11.78
CA THR A 149 -20.89 -5.11 10.43
C THR A 149 -19.89 -4.91 9.28
N GLY A 150 -19.74 -5.96 8.47
CA GLY A 150 -18.66 -6.12 7.51
C GLY A 150 -18.61 -5.06 6.40
N ASN A 151 -17.38 -4.61 6.12
CA ASN A 151 -16.83 -4.10 4.84
C ASN A 151 -15.57 -3.27 5.16
N GLY A 152 -14.55 -3.94 5.71
CA GLY A 152 -13.36 -3.31 6.28
C GLY A 152 -12.06 -3.52 5.51
N ASP A 153 -12.01 -4.41 4.52
CA ASP A 153 -10.74 -4.93 4.01
C ASP A 153 -9.85 -3.84 3.38
N ILE A 154 -8.53 -3.96 3.61
CA ILE A 154 -7.56 -3.14 2.89
C ILE A 154 -7.63 -3.52 1.41
N ALA A 155 -7.78 -2.52 0.56
CA ALA A 155 -7.89 -2.68 -0.89
C ALA A 155 -7.25 -1.48 -1.58
N ARG A 156 -7.17 -1.48 -2.91
CA ARG A 156 -6.91 -0.22 -3.63
C ARG A 156 -8.16 0.65 -3.51
N GLN A 157 -7.98 1.91 -3.12
CA GLN A 157 -9.09 2.82 -2.85
C GLN A 157 -9.09 3.97 -3.86
N GLN A 158 -10.28 4.49 -4.14
CA GLN A 158 -10.47 5.74 -4.87
C GLN A 158 -10.86 6.86 -3.92
N PHE A 159 -10.41 8.07 -4.24
CA PHE A 159 -10.66 9.28 -3.48
C PHE A 159 -11.09 10.41 -4.41
N THR A 160 -11.98 11.28 -3.94
CA THR A 160 -12.47 12.43 -4.72
C THR A 160 -11.61 13.65 -4.42
N TYR A 161 -10.79 14.06 -5.38
CA TYR A 161 -9.92 15.23 -5.25
C TYR A 161 -10.65 16.49 -5.78
N PRO A 162 -10.61 17.63 -5.06
CA PRO A 162 -11.41 18.82 -5.38
C PRO A 162 -11.36 19.28 -6.85
N ASP A 163 -10.18 19.24 -7.47
CA ASP A 163 -9.97 19.71 -8.85
C ASP A 163 -9.81 18.58 -9.89
N TYR A 164 -9.77 17.32 -9.44
CA TYR A 164 -9.44 16.17 -10.30
C TYR A 164 -10.53 15.09 -10.31
N GLY A 165 -11.56 15.22 -9.47
CA GLY A 165 -12.63 14.24 -9.33
C GLY A 165 -12.16 12.93 -8.70
N LEU A 166 -12.88 11.85 -8.98
CA LEU A 166 -12.59 10.53 -8.43
C LEU A 166 -11.34 9.93 -9.10
N LYS A 167 -10.32 9.63 -8.30
CA LYS A 167 -9.05 9.03 -8.76
C LYS A 167 -8.58 7.93 -7.83
N TRP A 168 -7.80 6.99 -8.35
CA TRP A 168 -7.15 5.96 -7.54
C TRP A 168 -6.01 6.54 -6.70
N MET A 169 -5.92 6.12 -5.44
CA MET A 169 -4.86 6.52 -4.50
C MET A 169 -3.61 5.65 -4.63
N LEU A 170 -2.99 5.63 -5.81
CA LEU A 170 -1.85 4.72 -6.11
C LEU A 170 -0.49 5.38 -5.90
N THR A 171 -0.39 6.68 -6.20
CA THR A 171 0.88 7.41 -6.16
C THR A 171 1.16 7.98 -4.77
N PRO A 172 2.43 8.25 -4.44
CA PRO A 172 2.78 8.91 -3.18
C PRO A 172 2.06 10.24 -3.00
N SER A 173 1.97 11.06 -4.07
CA SER A 173 1.32 12.37 -4.00
C SER A 173 -0.17 12.27 -3.68
N ALA A 174 -0.86 11.31 -4.31
CA ALA A 174 -2.29 11.10 -4.12
C ALA A 174 -2.58 10.63 -2.69
N VAL A 175 -1.78 9.69 -2.18
CA VAL A 175 -1.91 9.19 -0.81
C VAL A 175 -1.62 10.28 0.21
N LYS A 176 -0.48 10.97 0.11
CA LYS A 176 -0.08 12.01 1.07
C LYS A 176 -1.09 13.14 1.17
N TRP A 177 -1.66 13.55 0.03
CA TRP A 177 -2.70 14.58 0.05
C TRP A 177 -3.96 14.09 0.77
N ALA A 178 -4.39 12.85 0.51
CA ALA A 178 -5.57 12.27 1.16
C ALA A 178 -5.35 12.10 2.67
N ALA A 179 -4.14 11.70 3.08
CA ALA A 179 -3.74 11.62 4.49
C ALA A 179 -3.75 12.99 5.20
N LYS A 180 -3.37 14.05 4.50
CA LYS A 180 -3.40 15.43 5.02
C LYS A 180 -4.81 16.04 5.07
N ASN A 181 -5.67 15.65 4.13
CA ASN A 181 -7.04 16.14 4.00
C ASN A 181 -8.03 14.97 4.11
N PRO A 182 -8.13 14.30 5.28
CA PRO A 182 -8.88 13.06 5.44
C PRO A 182 -10.39 13.34 5.58
N VAL A 183 -10.93 14.26 4.79
CA VAL A 183 -12.34 14.62 4.80
C VAL A 183 -12.93 14.16 3.48
N ASP A 184 -13.92 13.28 3.54
CA ASP A 184 -14.63 12.85 2.35
C ASP A 184 -15.47 14.00 1.75
N SER A 185 -16.10 13.74 0.60
CA SER A 185 -16.94 14.74 -0.08
C SER A 185 -18.16 15.21 0.72
N ILE A 186 -18.41 14.62 1.89
CA ILE A 186 -19.59 14.84 2.74
C ILE A 186 -19.19 15.39 4.12
N GLY A 187 -17.92 15.74 4.33
CA GLY A 187 -17.44 16.32 5.59
C GLY A 187 -17.10 15.31 6.69
N ASN A 188 -17.16 14.00 6.41
CA ASN A 188 -16.80 12.97 7.39
C ASN A 188 -15.31 12.63 7.30
N LEU A 189 -14.75 12.22 8.43
CA LEU A 189 -13.38 11.70 8.46
C LEU A 189 -13.29 10.41 7.63
N ASP A 190 -12.38 10.38 6.66
CA ASP A 190 -12.27 9.35 5.64
C ASP A 190 -11.26 8.26 6.01
N ASP A 191 -11.75 7.11 6.45
CA ASP A 191 -10.95 5.93 6.76
C ASP A 191 -10.33 5.26 5.50
N ARG A 192 -10.67 5.70 4.28
CA ARG A 192 -10.12 5.11 3.02
C ARG A 192 -8.61 5.21 2.93
N VAL A 193 -7.99 6.24 3.51
CA VAL A 193 -6.52 6.36 3.55
C VAL A 193 -5.90 5.13 4.24
N LEU A 194 -6.48 4.71 5.36
CA LEU A 194 -6.01 3.57 6.14
C LEU A 194 -6.48 2.22 5.57
N LYS A 195 -7.57 2.21 4.80
CA LYS A 195 -8.01 1.05 4.02
C LYS A 195 -7.33 0.94 2.65
N ASN A 196 -6.41 1.84 2.31
CA ASN A 196 -5.73 1.85 1.01
C ASN A 196 -4.41 1.10 1.05
N ALA A 197 -4.29 0.02 0.28
CA ALA A 197 -3.12 -0.84 0.23
C ALA A 197 -1.83 -0.08 -0.17
N ASP A 198 -1.96 0.92 -1.06
CA ASP A 198 -0.83 1.73 -1.53
C ASP A 198 -0.32 2.68 -0.45
N THR A 199 -1.16 3.08 0.51
CA THR A 199 -0.73 3.87 1.67
C THR A 199 0.30 3.12 2.50
N TRP A 200 -0.01 1.86 2.80
CA TRP A 200 0.85 1.00 3.60
C TRP A 200 2.13 0.62 2.89
N SER A 201 2.07 0.30 1.59
CA SER A 201 3.27 -0.10 0.85
C SER A 201 4.21 1.08 0.62
N TRP A 202 3.69 2.29 0.41
CA TRP A 202 4.51 3.50 0.38
C TRP A 202 5.05 3.89 1.74
N PHE A 203 4.25 3.77 2.81
CA PHE A 203 4.75 3.93 4.18
C PHE A 203 5.91 2.98 4.47
N ALA A 204 5.78 1.70 4.12
CA ALA A 204 6.83 0.70 4.31
C ALA A 204 8.11 1.09 3.55
N MET A 205 7.98 1.54 2.30
CA MET A 205 9.14 2.00 1.52
C MET A 205 9.79 3.24 2.14
N ALA A 206 9.01 4.26 2.48
CA ALA A 206 9.50 5.49 3.10
C ALA A 206 10.17 5.22 4.44
N ALA A 207 9.54 4.42 5.30
CA ALA A 207 10.10 4.00 6.58
C ALA A 207 11.44 3.27 6.38
N TYR A 208 11.50 2.30 5.46
CA TYR A 208 12.72 1.54 5.19
C TYR A 208 13.87 2.44 4.75
N ILE A 209 13.68 3.29 3.74
CA ILE A 209 14.75 4.15 3.23
C ILE A 209 15.18 5.25 4.21
N THR A 210 14.33 5.62 5.17
CA THR A 210 14.71 6.54 6.26
C THR A 210 15.54 5.89 7.36
N THR A 211 15.56 4.56 7.44
CA THR A 211 16.39 3.86 8.43
C THR A 211 17.85 3.84 8.00
N LYS A 212 18.76 3.76 8.98
CA LYS A 212 20.21 3.64 8.76
C LYS A 212 20.57 2.44 7.85
N ASP A 213 19.76 1.38 7.89
CA ASP A 213 19.97 0.15 7.13
C ASP A 213 19.35 0.20 5.71
N GLY A 214 18.45 1.15 5.43
CA GLY A 214 17.81 1.29 4.13
C GLY A 214 18.63 2.03 3.08
N GLY A 215 19.69 2.72 3.49
CA GLY A 215 20.70 3.34 2.60
C GLY A 215 20.20 4.49 1.71
N GLY A 216 18.93 4.87 1.78
CA GLY A 216 18.37 6.02 1.06
C GLY A 216 18.51 7.33 1.83
N ILE A 217 18.38 8.46 1.13
CA ILE A 217 18.38 9.80 1.74
C ILE A 217 16.97 10.38 1.58
N TYR A 218 15.98 9.76 2.20
CA TYR A 218 14.65 10.39 2.23
C TYR A 218 14.61 11.37 3.39
N THR A 219 14.71 12.66 3.09
CA THR A 219 14.32 13.71 4.04
C THR A 219 12.80 13.81 3.98
N PRO A 220 12.07 13.46 5.04
CA PRO A 220 10.63 13.66 5.08
C PRO A 220 10.36 15.17 5.13
N ALA A 221 10.21 15.78 3.97
CA ALA A 221 9.48 17.03 3.91
C ALA A 221 8.00 16.65 3.98
N PRO A 222 7.13 17.42 4.68
CA PRO A 222 5.69 17.39 4.47
C PRO A 222 5.38 17.91 3.06
N TYR A 223 5.91 17.23 2.06
CA TYR A 223 5.85 17.55 0.66
C TYR A 223 4.65 16.79 0.11
N VAL A 224 3.53 17.49 0.14
CA VAL A 224 2.49 17.30 -0.86
C VAL A 224 3.00 18.03 -2.10
N PRO A 225 3.34 17.35 -3.21
CA PRO A 225 3.77 18.06 -4.40
C PRO A 225 2.68 19.03 -4.85
N ALA A 226 3.07 20.21 -5.34
CA ALA A 226 2.11 21.22 -5.82
C ALA A 226 1.26 20.71 -7.00
N GLY A 227 1.74 19.68 -7.72
CA GLY A 227 1.00 18.95 -8.74
C GLY A 227 0.73 17.51 -8.31
N PHE A 228 -0.51 17.07 -8.44
CA PHE A 228 -0.85 15.66 -8.23
C PHE A 228 -0.41 14.81 -9.41
N LYS A 229 0.28 13.71 -9.13
CA LYS A 229 0.45 12.63 -10.08
C LYS A 229 -0.62 11.59 -9.82
N PHE A 230 -1.31 11.17 -10.87
CA PHE A 230 -2.18 10.00 -10.85
C PHE A 230 -1.59 9.00 -11.83
N ASP A 231 -1.46 7.75 -11.40
CA ASP A 231 -1.02 6.71 -12.32
C ASP A 231 -2.11 6.48 -13.38
N THR A 232 -1.69 6.25 -14.63
CA THR A 232 -2.58 6.03 -15.78
C THR A 232 -2.80 4.55 -16.06
N VAL A 233 -2.18 3.63 -15.32
CA VAL A 233 -2.42 2.19 -15.47
C VAL A 233 -3.89 1.88 -15.15
N GLY A 234 -4.66 1.54 -16.19
CA GLY A 234 -6.10 1.29 -16.13
C GLY A 234 -7.00 2.47 -16.53
N ALA A 235 -6.46 3.59 -17.02
CA ALA A 235 -7.24 4.74 -17.49
C ALA A 235 -7.83 4.58 -18.91
N PHE A 236 -7.91 3.36 -19.43
CA PHE A 236 -8.72 3.09 -20.62
C PHE A 236 -10.18 2.86 -20.17
N ASN A 237 -11.04 3.84 -20.49
CA ASN A 237 -12.51 3.81 -20.43
C ASN A 237 -13.19 4.09 -19.09
N VAL A 238 -13.09 5.34 -18.61
CA VAL A 238 -14.23 5.97 -17.91
C VAL A 238 -14.59 7.27 -18.63
N THR A 239 -15.07 7.13 -19.86
CA THR A 239 -16.02 8.07 -20.45
C THR A 239 -17.41 7.48 -20.25
N GLY A 240 -18.11 7.97 -19.24
CA GLY A 240 -19.57 7.95 -19.17
C GLY A 240 -20.03 9.39 -19.24
#